data_AF-A0A821J963-F1
#
_entry.id   AF-A0A821J963-F1
#
_cell.length_a   1.000
_cell.length_b   1.000
_cell.length_c   1.000
_cell.angle_alpha   90.00
_cell.angle_beta   90.00
_cell.angle_gamma   90.00
#
_symmetry.space_group_name_H-M   'P 1'
#
loop_
_entity.id
_entity.type
_entity.pdbx_description
1 polymer ?
#
loop_
_entity_poly.entity_id
_entity_poly.type
_entity_poly.pdbx_seq_one_letter_code
_entity_poly.pdbx_strand_id
1 'polypeptide(L)'
;AAAAAAPSNDQQEAKDKKEKKKKPAKEEKSGKTPANTAIDITRFDLRVGKIVSAEKHPDADSLYVEQIDVGEGKPRTICSGLVNHMPLSDLDQKLVVILCNLKPAKMRGIMSEGMVMCASTPDKVELLQPPSDCKPGDRIECEGYDCSSPDAQIKKELSDQILPGMSTNDKGEATFKGVLWKIAGITGVVKSTSLTNVPIK
;
A
#
# COMPACT_ATOMS: atom_id res chain seq x y z
N ALA A 1 39.55 20.85 -59.41
CA ALA A 1 39.44 20.05 -58.17
C ALA A 1 38.39 20.69 -57.28
N ALA A 2 37.59 19.86 -56.60
CA ALA A 2 36.52 20.16 -55.63
C ALA A 2 35.07 20.18 -56.14
N ALA A 3 34.26 19.46 -55.34
CA ALA A 3 32.80 19.54 -55.08
C ALA A 3 31.85 19.12 -56.23
N ALA A 4 31.09 18.03 -56.15
CA ALA A 4 30.08 17.56 -55.18
C ALA A 4 28.67 18.16 -55.35
N ALA A 5 27.69 17.25 -55.29
CA ALA A 5 26.26 17.39 -54.94
C ALA A 5 25.21 17.59 -56.08
N ALA A 6 24.50 16.48 -56.31
CA ALA A 6 23.06 16.20 -56.61
C ALA A 6 22.05 17.39 -56.74
N PRO A 7 20.89 17.21 -57.43
CA PRO A 7 19.74 16.53 -56.78
C PRO A 7 18.67 15.86 -57.70
N SER A 8 17.69 15.23 -57.03
CA SER A 8 16.27 14.97 -57.42
C SER A 8 15.99 13.82 -58.41
N ASN A 9 15.46 12.66 -58.01
CA ASN A 9 14.15 12.32 -57.40
C ASN A 9 12.95 12.59 -58.32
N ASP A 10 12.33 11.54 -58.87
CA ASP A 10 10.86 11.43 -58.99
C ASP A 10 10.40 10.02 -59.43
N GLN A 11 9.13 9.74 -59.12
CA GLN A 11 8.26 8.60 -59.49
C GLN A 11 8.30 7.32 -58.63
N GLN A 12 7.18 6.67 -58.28
CA GLN A 12 5.77 7.04 -58.11
C GLN A 12 5.07 5.85 -57.41
N GLU A 13 3.95 6.16 -56.75
CA GLU A 13 3.01 5.36 -55.94
C GLU A 13 2.47 4.04 -56.54
N ALA A 14 2.05 3.10 -55.68
CA ALA A 14 0.63 2.72 -55.51
C ALA A 14 0.35 1.63 -54.42
N LYS A 15 -0.50 2.00 -53.44
CA LYS A 15 -1.62 1.27 -52.75
C LYS A 15 -1.59 -0.26 -52.56
N ASP A 16 -1.84 -0.77 -51.34
CA ASP A 16 -3.19 -1.10 -50.80
C ASP A 16 -3.17 -1.68 -49.35
N LYS A 17 -3.88 -1.00 -48.42
CA LYS A 17 -4.88 -1.47 -47.43
C LYS A 17 -4.64 -2.64 -46.42
N LYS A 18 -5.11 -2.36 -45.17
CA LYS A 18 -5.58 -3.27 -44.07
C LYS A 18 -4.49 -4.09 -43.36
N GLU A 19 -4.46 -4.31 -42.04
CA GLU A 19 -5.49 -4.38 -41.01
C GLU A 19 -4.87 -4.30 -39.60
N LYS A 20 -5.66 -3.89 -38.61
CA LYS A 20 -5.37 -3.81 -37.17
C LYS A 20 -4.59 -5.02 -36.61
N LYS A 21 -3.45 -4.78 -35.95
CA LYS A 21 -2.83 -5.75 -35.03
C LYS A 21 -2.97 -5.30 -33.57
N LYS A 22 -3.82 -6.03 -32.85
CA LYS A 22 -3.97 -6.04 -31.40
C LYS A 22 -2.62 -6.26 -30.71
N LYS A 23 -2.36 -5.43 -29.71
CA LYS A 23 -1.28 -5.58 -28.72
C LYS A 23 -1.55 -6.87 -27.91
N PRO A 24 -0.60 -7.80 -27.78
CA PRO A 24 -0.81 -9.01 -26.99
C PRO A 24 -0.91 -8.63 -25.51
N ALA A 25 -1.97 -9.10 -24.86
CA ALA A 25 -2.11 -9.10 -23.42
C ALA A 25 -0.95 -9.92 -22.84
N LYS A 26 -0.20 -9.30 -21.94
CA LYS A 26 0.85 -9.94 -21.15
C LYS A 26 0.16 -10.86 -20.16
N GLU A 27 0.15 -12.15 -20.46
CA GLU A 27 -0.16 -13.21 -19.51
C GLU A 27 0.81 -13.11 -18.33
N GLU A 28 0.31 -12.74 -17.16
CA GLU A 28 1.03 -12.90 -15.91
C GLU A 28 1.03 -14.37 -15.53
N LYS A 29 2.10 -15.06 -15.94
CA LYS A 29 2.51 -16.32 -15.32
C LYS A 29 2.83 -16.04 -13.85
N SER A 30 1.91 -16.41 -12.97
CA SER A 30 2.18 -16.63 -11.55
C SER A 30 3.13 -17.83 -11.44
N GLY A 31 4.42 -17.52 -11.40
CA GLY A 31 5.51 -18.47 -11.20
C GLY A 31 5.97 -18.42 -9.75
N LYS A 32 5.83 -19.54 -9.05
CA LYS A 32 6.54 -19.85 -7.79
C LYS A 32 8.00 -19.42 -7.91
N THR A 33 8.42 -18.41 -7.15
CA THR A 33 9.84 -18.06 -6.97
C THR A 33 10.27 -18.50 -5.57
N PRO A 34 11.33 -19.31 -5.43
CA PRO A 34 11.86 -19.68 -4.13
C PRO A 34 12.66 -18.52 -3.53
N ALA A 35 12.59 -18.38 -2.21
CA ALA A 35 13.52 -17.67 -1.32
C ALA A 35 13.95 -16.24 -1.71
N ASN A 36 13.22 -15.27 -1.14
CA ASN A 36 13.77 -14.04 -0.54
C ASN A 36 14.75 -13.18 -1.38
N THR A 37 14.43 -12.91 -2.65
CA THR A 37 15.06 -11.82 -3.44
C THR A 37 14.06 -10.83 -4.01
N ALA A 38 12.77 -11.14 -3.97
CA ALA A 38 11.72 -10.24 -4.42
C ALA A 38 11.54 -9.08 -3.43
N ILE A 39 11.48 -7.86 -3.98
CA ILE A 39 11.13 -6.63 -3.26
C ILE A 39 9.63 -6.42 -3.47
N ASP A 40 8.82 -7.05 -2.62
CA ASP A 40 7.36 -7.02 -2.68
C ASP A 40 6.73 -7.02 -1.29
N ILE A 41 5.40 -7.11 -1.23
CA ILE A 41 4.60 -7.04 0.00
C ILE A 41 4.95 -8.13 1.03
N THR A 42 5.57 -9.24 0.64
CA THR A 42 5.99 -10.30 1.58
C THR A 42 6.98 -9.81 2.62
N ARG A 43 7.72 -8.74 2.31
CA ARG A 43 8.71 -8.12 3.20
C ARG A 43 8.06 -7.29 4.31
N PHE A 44 6.79 -6.90 4.14
CA PHE A 44 6.06 -6.10 5.12
C PHE A 44 5.36 -6.98 6.15
N ASP A 45 5.45 -6.58 7.41
CA ASP A 45 4.64 -7.15 8.49
C ASP A 45 3.38 -6.31 8.65
N LEU A 46 2.36 -6.65 7.85
CA LEU A 46 1.05 -6.01 7.88
C LEU A 46 0.12 -6.78 8.82
N ARG A 47 -0.41 -6.08 9.83
CA ARG A 47 -1.32 -6.68 10.82
C ARG A 47 -2.55 -5.82 11.05
N VAL A 48 -3.61 -6.46 11.52
CA VAL A 48 -4.77 -5.77 12.07
C VAL A 48 -4.39 -5.23 13.45
N GLY A 49 -4.60 -3.94 13.65
CA GLY A 49 -4.48 -3.26 14.93
C GLY A 49 -5.83 -2.74 15.41
N LYS A 50 -6.02 -2.67 16.72
CA LYS A 50 -7.16 -1.99 17.34
C LYS A 50 -6.68 -0.76 18.08
N ILE A 51 -7.22 0.40 17.74
CA ILE A 51 -6.93 1.65 18.45
C ILE A 51 -7.59 1.57 19.83
N VAL A 52 -6.77 1.54 20.88
CA VAL A 52 -7.20 1.50 22.28
C VAL A 52 -7.46 2.90 22.80
N SER A 53 -6.60 3.85 22.43
CA SER A 53 -6.77 5.27 22.70
C SER A 53 -6.08 6.10 21.63
N ALA A 54 -6.59 7.29 21.38
CA ALA A 54 -5.99 8.27 20.49
C ALA A 54 -6.09 9.66 21.14
N GLU A 55 -5.00 10.42 21.12
CA GLU A 55 -4.93 11.77 21.64
C GLU A 55 -4.18 12.69 20.68
N LYS A 56 -4.41 14.01 20.77
CA LYS A 56 -3.64 14.98 19.99
C LYS A 56 -2.20 15.02 20.49
N HIS A 57 -1.25 15.06 19.57
CA HIS A 57 0.15 15.17 19.92
C HIS A 57 0.40 16.51 20.64
N PRO A 58 1.10 16.53 21.80
CA PRO A 58 1.29 17.74 22.60
C PRO A 58 2.06 18.84 21.86
N ASP A 59 3.06 18.44 21.08
CA ASP A 59 3.93 19.37 20.33
C ASP A 59 3.66 19.39 18.81
N ALA A 60 2.52 18.88 18.33
CA ALA A 60 2.22 18.82 16.90
C ALA A 60 0.72 18.82 16.57
N ASP A 61 0.23 19.93 16.03
CA ASP A 61 -1.20 20.13 15.75
C ASP A 61 -1.76 19.20 14.66
N SER A 62 -0.90 18.68 13.78
CA SER A 62 -1.30 17.81 12.68
C SER A 62 -1.18 16.31 13.00
N LEU A 63 -0.72 15.95 14.21
CA LEU A 63 -0.48 14.56 14.58
C LEU A 63 -1.39 14.10 15.71
N TYR A 64 -1.83 12.86 15.61
CA TYR A 64 -2.37 12.09 16.72
C TYR A 64 -1.29 11.15 17.26
N VAL A 65 -1.46 10.75 18.52
CA VAL A 65 -0.71 9.72 19.20
C VAL A 65 -1.71 8.62 19.55
N GLU A 66 -1.60 7.48 18.89
CA GLU A 66 -2.45 6.32 19.09
C GLU A 66 -1.73 5.24 19.89
N GLN A 67 -2.45 4.63 20.82
CA GLN A 67 -2.08 3.35 21.42
C GLN A 67 -2.84 2.26 20.68
N ILE A 68 -2.13 1.44 19.90
CA ILE A 68 -2.74 0.44 19.02
C ILE A 68 -2.34 -0.96 19.49
N ASP A 69 -3.33 -1.76 19.88
CA ASP A 69 -3.15 -3.17 20.17
C ASP A 69 -2.97 -3.94 18.86
N VAL A 70 -1.83 -4.63 18.72
CA VAL A 70 -1.46 -5.45 17.56
C VAL A 70 -1.23 -6.91 17.95
N GLY A 71 -1.79 -7.35 19.09
CA GLY A 71 -1.72 -8.75 19.55
C GLY A 71 -0.40 -9.14 20.20
N GLU A 72 0.43 -8.17 20.59
CA GLU A 72 1.77 -8.39 21.17
C GLU A 72 1.79 -8.29 22.71
N GLY A 73 0.62 -8.21 23.33
CA GLY A 73 0.46 -8.11 24.79
C GLY A 73 0.65 -6.70 25.36
N LYS A 74 1.24 -5.77 24.58
CA LYS A 74 1.28 -4.34 24.88
C LYS A 74 0.88 -3.54 23.63
N PRO A 75 0.06 -2.49 23.76
CA PRO A 75 -0.19 -1.56 22.67
C PRO A 75 1.11 -0.89 22.23
N ARG A 76 1.22 -0.66 20.92
CA ARG A 76 2.29 0.15 20.34
C ARG A 76 1.89 1.60 20.31
N THR A 77 2.86 2.49 20.51
CA THR A 77 2.66 3.92 20.27
C THR A 77 2.89 4.21 18.80
N ILE A 78 1.88 4.74 18.12
CA ILE A 78 1.94 5.13 16.72
C ILE A 78 1.56 6.60 16.64
N CYS A 79 2.25 7.37 15.79
CA CYS A 79 1.90 8.76 15.54
C CYS A 79 1.40 8.88 14.10
N SER A 80 0.15 9.33 13.91
CA SER A 80 -0.46 9.45 12.59
C SER A 80 -0.80 10.91 12.24
N GLY A 81 -0.69 11.26 10.96
CA GLY A 81 -1.01 12.60 10.44
C GLY A 81 -2.49 12.82 10.13
N LEU A 82 -3.41 12.30 10.95
CA LEU A 82 -4.83 12.21 10.63
C LEU A 82 -5.70 13.36 11.17
N VAL A 83 -5.13 14.30 11.94
CA VAL A 83 -5.88 15.38 12.63
C VAL A 83 -6.71 16.24 11.67
N ASN A 84 -6.18 16.50 10.47
CA ASN A 84 -6.88 17.32 9.46
C ASN A 84 -7.88 16.52 8.61
N HIS A 85 -7.94 15.20 8.77
CA HIS A 85 -8.73 14.31 7.93
C HIS A 85 -9.89 13.64 8.67
N MET A 86 -9.75 13.39 9.98
CA MET A 86 -10.79 12.76 10.78
C MET A 86 -10.71 13.18 12.26
N PRO A 87 -11.85 13.27 12.96
CA PRO A 87 -11.88 13.53 14.38
C PRO A 87 -11.46 12.30 15.21
N LEU A 88 -11.06 12.52 16.46
CA LEU A 88 -10.70 11.44 17.41
C LEU A 88 -11.84 10.42 17.61
N SER A 89 -13.10 10.85 17.52
CA SER A 89 -14.26 9.95 17.64
C SER A 89 -14.28 8.86 16.57
N ASP A 90 -13.68 9.13 15.41
CA ASP A 90 -13.65 8.18 14.31
C ASP A 90 -12.50 7.18 14.45
N LEU A 91 -11.56 7.41 15.38
CA LEU A 91 -10.43 6.53 15.67
C LEU A 91 -10.71 5.59 16.84
N ASP A 92 -11.56 5.99 17.79
CA ASP A 92 -11.78 5.22 19.01
C ASP A 92 -12.33 3.81 18.72
N GLN A 93 -11.69 2.81 19.34
CA GLN A 93 -12.00 1.39 19.20
C GLN A 93 -12.04 0.85 17.76
N LYS A 94 -11.50 1.58 16.77
CA LYS A 94 -11.48 1.11 15.38
C LYS A 94 -10.43 0.04 15.16
N LEU A 95 -10.79 -0.90 14.29
CA LEU A 95 -9.83 -1.79 13.65
C LEU A 95 -9.21 -1.07 12.45
N VAL A 96 -7.90 -1.17 12.34
CA VAL A 96 -7.07 -0.55 11.30
C VAL A 96 -6.02 -1.56 10.84
N VAL A 97 -5.39 -1.30 9.70
CA VAL A 97 -4.22 -2.07 9.26
C VAL A 97 -2.96 -1.29 9.60
N ILE A 98 -1.99 -1.96 10.22
CA ILE A 98 -0.73 -1.40 10.68
C ILE A 98 0.43 -2.09 9.98
N LEU A 99 1.42 -1.30 9.57
CA LEU A 99 2.73 -1.79 9.18
C LEU A 99 3.67 -1.79 10.40
N CYS A 100 4.02 -2.99 10.88
CA CYS A 100 4.67 -3.22 12.17
C CYS A 100 6.20 -3.35 12.11
N ASN A 101 6.79 -3.58 10.93
CA ASN A 101 8.23 -3.83 10.80
C ASN A 101 9.02 -2.64 10.20
N LEU A 102 8.46 -1.44 10.20
CA LEU A 102 9.24 -0.23 9.90
C LEU A 102 10.23 0.06 11.02
N LYS A 103 11.36 0.68 10.66
CA LYS A 103 12.27 1.24 11.66
C LYS A 103 11.51 2.30 12.48
N PRO A 104 11.44 2.16 13.81
CA PRO A 104 10.76 3.15 14.65
C PRO A 104 11.35 4.55 14.42
N ALA A 105 10.48 5.57 14.38
CA ALA A 105 10.85 6.94 14.07
C ALA A 105 10.33 7.90 15.12
N LYS A 106 11.16 8.88 15.52
CA LYS A 106 10.72 9.96 16.42
C LYS A 106 9.95 11.01 15.64
N MET A 107 8.70 11.22 16.02
CA MET A 107 7.86 12.30 15.52
C MET A 107 7.69 13.30 16.67
N ARG A 108 8.35 14.46 16.57
CA ARG A 108 8.22 15.57 17.53
C ARG A 108 8.45 15.15 19.00
N GLY A 109 9.35 14.18 19.21
CA GLY A 109 9.75 13.71 20.55
C GLY A 109 9.16 12.35 20.94
N ILE A 110 8.03 11.95 20.34
CA ILE A 110 7.38 10.65 20.60
C ILE A 110 7.87 9.61 19.60
N MET A 111 8.12 8.39 20.07
CA MET A 111 8.56 7.28 19.23
C MET A 111 7.35 6.60 18.59
N SER A 112 7.24 6.63 17.26
CA SER A 112 6.25 5.86 16.50
C SER A 112 6.83 4.49 16.13
N GLU A 113 6.17 3.42 16.55
CA GLU A 113 6.57 2.01 16.40
C GLU A 113 5.81 1.30 15.26
N GLY A 114 5.28 2.07 14.32
CA GLY A 114 4.54 1.59 13.18
C GLY A 114 3.96 2.72 12.34
N MET A 115 3.13 2.33 11.37
CA MET A 115 2.41 3.24 10.49
C MET A 115 1.00 2.68 10.25
N VAL A 116 -0.01 3.53 10.40
CA VAL A 116 -1.40 3.19 10.06
C VAL A 116 -1.57 3.28 8.54
N MET A 117 -2.00 2.18 7.92
CA MET A 117 -2.19 2.12 6.48
C MET A 117 -3.51 2.78 6.09
N CYS A 118 -3.44 3.76 5.19
CA CYS A 118 -4.58 4.56 4.77
C CYS A 118 -4.68 4.63 3.24
N ALA A 119 -5.91 4.66 2.73
CA ALA A 119 -6.18 5.09 1.38
C ALA A 119 -6.07 6.62 1.33
N SER A 120 -5.26 7.17 0.41
CA SER A 120 -4.99 8.62 0.41
C SER A 120 -5.04 9.25 -0.98
N THR A 121 -5.60 10.46 -1.02
CA THR A 121 -5.57 11.41 -2.13
C THR A 121 -4.97 12.72 -1.63
N PRO A 122 -4.67 13.70 -2.51
CA PRO A 122 -4.22 15.02 -2.06
C PRO A 122 -5.18 15.70 -1.07
N ASP A 123 -6.49 15.42 -1.18
CA ASP A 123 -7.53 16.15 -0.43
C ASP A 123 -8.14 15.34 0.72
N LYS A 124 -8.09 14.00 0.65
CA LYS A 124 -8.78 13.10 1.58
C LYS A 124 -7.94 11.88 1.93
N VAL A 125 -7.98 11.50 3.20
CA VAL A 125 -7.37 10.27 3.74
C VAL A 125 -8.45 9.46 4.45
N GLU A 126 -8.47 8.15 4.20
CA GLU A 126 -9.37 7.20 4.84
C GLU A 126 -8.60 6.01 5.41
N LEU A 127 -8.99 5.58 6.60
CA LEU A 127 -8.47 4.36 7.20
C LEU A 127 -8.85 3.14 6.36
N LEU A 128 -7.91 2.21 6.23
CA LEU A 128 -8.22 0.87 5.73
C LEU A 128 -8.89 0.06 6.84
N GLN A 129 -10.12 -0.36 6.57
CA GLN A 129 -10.96 -1.14 7.46
C GLN A 129 -10.80 -2.62 7.15
N PRO A 130 -10.25 -3.43 8.07
CA PRO A 130 -10.32 -4.88 7.96
C PRO A 130 -11.76 -5.37 8.19
N PRO A 131 -12.07 -6.62 7.82
CA PRO A 131 -13.33 -7.27 8.17
C PRO A 131 -13.64 -7.22 9.67
N SER A 132 -14.93 -7.19 10.03
CA SER A 132 -15.39 -7.05 11.42
C SER A 132 -14.96 -8.17 12.35
N ASP A 133 -14.68 -9.35 11.78
CA ASP A 133 -14.39 -10.56 12.55
C ASP A 133 -12.88 -10.67 12.88
N CYS A 134 -12.08 -9.71 12.43
CA CYS A 134 -10.65 -9.65 12.69
C CYS A 134 -10.34 -9.30 14.14
N LYS A 135 -9.23 -9.83 14.62
CA LYS A 135 -8.66 -9.59 15.95
C LYS A 135 -7.35 -8.83 15.84
N PRO A 136 -6.98 -8.06 16.88
CA PRO A 136 -5.65 -7.50 17.00
C PRO A 136 -4.57 -8.56 16.79
N GLY A 137 -3.65 -8.30 15.87
CA GLY A 137 -2.54 -9.19 15.52
C GLY A 137 -2.79 -10.12 14.33
N ASP A 138 -4.02 -10.19 13.81
CA ASP A 138 -4.30 -10.94 12.58
C ASP A 138 -3.45 -10.40 11.42
N ARG A 139 -2.81 -11.30 10.66
CA ARG A 139 -1.92 -10.91 9.56
C ARG A 139 -2.69 -10.69 8.27
N ILE A 140 -2.27 -9.68 7.52
CA ILE A 140 -2.77 -9.45 6.17
C ILE A 140 -2.00 -10.33 5.19
N GLU A 141 -2.73 -11.11 4.42
CA GLU A 141 -2.22 -12.00 3.37
C GLU A 141 -2.60 -11.46 2.00
N CYS A 142 -1.72 -11.67 1.02
CA CYS A 142 -1.97 -11.39 -0.38
C CYS A 142 -1.85 -12.69 -1.17
N GLU A 143 -2.91 -13.07 -1.87
CA GLU A 143 -2.95 -14.34 -2.60
C GLU A 143 -1.84 -14.42 -3.67
N GLY A 144 -1.00 -15.46 -3.60
CA GLY A 144 0.17 -15.60 -4.48
C GLY A 144 1.46 -14.94 -3.95
N TYR A 145 1.41 -14.28 -2.78
CA TYR A 145 2.56 -13.78 -2.05
C TYR A 145 2.71 -14.55 -0.73
N ASP A 146 3.90 -15.05 -0.44
CA ASP A 146 4.19 -15.75 0.81
C ASP A 146 4.50 -14.75 1.94
N CYS A 147 3.46 -14.22 2.59
CA CYS A 147 3.57 -13.29 3.71
C CYS A 147 3.90 -13.98 5.05
N SER A 148 4.27 -15.26 5.05
CA SER A 148 4.53 -16.01 6.29
C SER A 148 5.80 -15.56 7.01
N SER A 149 6.76 -14.99 6.27
CA SER A 149 8.10 -14.64 6.74
C SER A 149 8.50 -13.20 6.40
N PRO A 150 7.87 -12.18 7.03
CA PRO A 150 8.26 -10.79 6.84
C PRO A 150 9.65 -10.48 7.42
N ASP A 151 10.29 -9.43 6.92
CA ASP A 151 11.57 -8.97 7.44
C ASP A 151 11.40 -8.47 8.88
N ALA A 152 12.35 -8.77 9.78
CA ALA A 152 12.29 -8.30 11.16
C ALA A 152 12.26 -6.76 11.28
N GLN A 153 12.97 -6.08 10.39
CA GLN A 153 12.91 -4.63 10.23
C GLN A 153 13.21 -4.27 8.77
N ILE A 154 12.27 -3.60 8.10
CA ILE A 154 12.42 -3.22 6.72
C ILE A 154 13.24 -1.92 6.57
N LYS A 155 14.13 -1.89 5.57
CA LYS A 155 14.89 -0.71 5.19
C LYS A 155 14.00 0.26 4.40
N LYS A 156 14.24 1.57 4.57
CA LYS A 156 13.51 2.62 3.87
C LYS A 156 13.51 2.45 2.34
N GLU A 157 14.65 2.05 1.77
CA GLU A 157 14.80 1.83 0.32
C GLU A 157 13.90 0.72 -0.22
N LEU A 158 13.62 -0.29 0.60
CA LEU A 158 12.71 -1.38 0.24
C LEU A 158 11.25 -0.94 0.41
N SER A 159 10.92 -0.25 1.51
CA SER A 159 9.56 0.27 1.70
C SER A 159 9.17 1.23 0.59
N ASP A 160 10.06 2.13 0.18
CA ASP A 160 9.81 3.11 -0.89
C ASP A 160 9.58 2.45 -2.26
N GLN A 161 10.07 1.22 -2.48
CA GLN A 161 9.83 0.43 -3.69
C GLN A 161 8.51 -0.37 -3.63
N ILE A 162 8.08 -0.78 -2.44
CA ILE A 162 6.89 -1.62 -2.27
C ILE A 162 5.63 -0.77 -2.15
N LEU A 163 5.68 0.35 -1.40
CA LEU A 163 4.52 1.23 -1.17
C LEU A 163 3.77 1.66 -2.45
N PRO A 164 4.44 2.02 -3.57
CA PRO A 164 3.75 2.37 -4.82
C PRO A 164 2.95 1.22 -5.45
N GLY A 165 3.22 -0.03 -5.06
CA GLY A 165 2.46 -1.19 -5.51
C GLY A 165 1.13 -1.38 -4.79
N MET A 166 0.87 -0.64 -3.71
CA MET A 166 -0.34 -0.77 -2.89
C MET A 166 -1.37 0.30 -3.28
N SER A 167 -2.58 -0.12 -3.62
CA SER A 167 -3.67 0.78 -4.01
C SER A 167 -5.03 0.13 -3.77
N THR A 168 -6.08 0.94 -3.67
CA THR A 168 -7.45 0.42 -3.66
C THR A 168 -7.95 0.17 -5.08
N ASN A 169 -8.84 -0.81 -5.27
CA ASN A 169 -9.49 -1.07 -6.56
C ASN A 169 -10.76 -0.21 -6.76
N ASP A 170 -11.53 -0.53 -7.80
CA ASP A 170 -12.82 0.10 -8.14
C ASP A 170 -13.92 -0.09 -7.10
N LYS A 171 -13.77 -1.06 -6.21
CA LYS A 171 -14.67 -1.33 -5.08
C LYS A 171 -14.14 -0.77 -3.75
N GLY A 172 -12.98 -0.13 -3.76
CA GLY A 172 -12.33 0.38 -2.54
C GLY A 172 -11.60 -0.71 -1.75
N GLU A 173 -11.46 -1.92 -2.29
CA GLU A 173 -10.74 -3.02 -1.65
C GLU A 173 -9.23 -2.79 -1.80
N ALA A 174 -8.48 -3.00 -0.72
CA ALA A 174 -7.03 -2.84 -0.72
C ALA A 174 -6.37 -3.94 -1.55
N THR A 175 -5.47 -3.54 -2.43
CA THR A 175 -4.74 -4.43 -3.32
C THR A 175 -3.25 -4.12 -3.33
N PHE A 176 -2.45 -5.15 -3.60
CA PHE A 176 -1.06 -5.00 -4.02
C PHE A 176 -0.91 -5.54 -5.43
N LYS A 177 -0.56 -4.68 -6.40
CA LYS A 177 -0.45 -5.03 -7.82
C LYS A 177 -1.69 -5.80 -8.36
N GLY A 178 -2.88 -5.44 -7.90
CA GLY A 178 -4.15 -6.08 -8.29
C GLY A 178 -4.56 -7.30 -7.45
N VAL A 179 -3.71 -7.77 -6.53
CA VAL A 179 -4.03 -8.86 -5.60
C VAL A 179 -4.65 -8.32 -4.33
N LEU A 180 -5.80 -8.86 -3.94
CA LEU A 180 -6.57 -8.43 -2.77
C LEU A 180 -5.90 -8.78 -1.44
N TRP A 181 -6.05 -7.87 -0.48
CA TRP A 181 -5.65 -8.07 0.91
C TRP A 181 -6.73 -8.83 1.66
N LYS A 182 -6.38 -10.04 2.11
CA LYS A 182 -7.24 -10.96 2.85
C LYS A 182 -6.63 -11.25 4.21
N ILE A 183 -7.41 -11.88 5.10
CA ILE A 183 -6.92 -12.37 6.39
C ILE A 183 -7.20 -13.87 6.43
N ALA A 184 -6.22 -14.66 6.87
CA ALA A 184 -6.35 -16.11 6.97
C ALA A 184 -7.56 -16.50 7.83
N GLY A 185 -8.43 -17.34 7.28
CA GLY A 185 -9.59 -17.88 8.00
C GLY A 185 -10.77 -16.91 8.18
N ILE A 186 -10.72 -15.69 7.63
CA ILE A 186 -11.81 -14.71 7.71
C ILE A 186 -12.36 -14.45 6.32
N THR A 187 -13.70 -14.47 6.20
CA THR A 187 -14.37 -14.15 4.94
C THR A 187 -14.47 -12.63 4.81
N GLY A 188 -13.59 -12.05 4.01
CA GLY A 188 -13.61 -10.62 3.72
C GLY A 188 -12.29 -10.11 3.19
N VAL A 189 -12.30 -8.84 2.79
CA VAL A 189 -11.12 -8.11 2.32
C VAL A 189 -11.00 -6.81 3.09
N VAL A 190 -9.78 -6.29 3.18
CA VAL A 190 -9.53 -4.95 3.70
C VAL A 190 -10.06 -3.93 2.68
N LYS A 191 -10.77 -2.90 3.14
CA LYS A 191 -11.38 -1.88 2.27
C LYS A 191 -11.28 -0.47 2.83
N SER A 192 -11.30 0.53 1.95
CA SER A 192 -11.55 1.93 2.30
C SER A 192 -13.06 2.19 2.41
N THR A 193 -13.44 3.34 2.97
CA THR A 193 -14.85 3.73 3.14
C THR A 193 -15.47 4.17 1.81
N SER A 194 -14.75 4.99 1.04
CA SER A 194 -15.21 5.53 -0.24
C SER A 194 -14.10 5.76 -1.28
N LEU A 195 -12.82 5.75 -0.88
CA LEU A 195 -11.73 6.02 -1.79
C LEU A 195 -11.34 4.79 -2.65
N THR A 196 -11.69 4.83 -3.94
CA THR A 196 -11.42 3.79 -4.93
C THR A 196 -10.30 4.20 -5.89
N ASN A 197 -9.48 3.26 -6.37
CA ASN A 197 -8.37 3.54 -7.31
C ASN A 197 -7.35 4.57 -6.78
N VAL A 198 -7.10 4.58 -5.47
CA VAL A 198 -6.17 5.52 -4.83
C VAL A 198 -4.98 4.78 -4.23
N PRO A 199 -3.80 5.42 -4.11
CA PRO A 199 -2.66 4.81 -3.44
C PRO A 199 -2.93 4.58 -1.96
N ILE A 200 -2.38 3.48 -1.44
CA ILE A 200 -2.34 3.19 -0.01
C ILE A 200 -0.96 3.61 0.51
N LYS A 201 -0.95 4.37 1.61
CA LYS A 201 0.26 4.88 2.24
C LYS A 201 0.18 4.77 3.75
#